data_AF-A0A8T0FIA4-F1
#
_entry.id   AF-A0A8T0FIA4-F1
#
_cell.length_a   1.000
_cell.length_b   1.000
_cell.length_c   1.000
_cell.angle_alpha   90.00
_cell.angle_beta   90.00
_cell.angle_gamma   90.00
#
_symmetry.space_group_name_H-M   'P 1'
#
loop_
_entity.id
_entity.type
_entity.pdbx_description
1 polymer ?
#
loop_
_entity_poly.entity_id
_entity_poly.type
_entity_poly.pdbx_seq_one_letter_code
_entity_poly.pdbx_strand_id
1 'polypeptide(L)'
;MMEEVSAVKMPNFIPSDPSLWFTMVESTFELAIPKPITASRTKYNYCVSILPPEIAITVRDIILSPYVTDPYSQLKSEIISRYGESKSQETRKLLAGEQLHDRKPSELLRIMQRRAENHNIADSLLLELFLQQLPPNVQSILASIQPLTPQKASEIENKYWI
;
A
#
# COMPACT_ATOMS: atom_id res chain seq x y z
N MET A 1 -22.86 -26.35 30.37
CA MET A 1 -23.01 -25.42 29.23
C MET A 1 -21.64 -25.29 28.61
N MET A 2 -21.47 -25.73 27.36
CA MET A 2 -20.29 -25.35 26.56
C MET A 2 -20.52 -23.90 26.16
N GLU A 3 -19.76 -22.96 26.72
CA GLU A 3 -19.71 -21.61 26.19
C GLU A 3 -19.22 -21.70 24.75
N GLU A 4 -20.05 -21.28 23.78
CA GLU A 4 -19.60 -21.07 22.42
C GLU A 4 -18.45 -20.06 22.46
N VAL A 5 -17.24 -20.54 22.16
CA VAL A 5 -16.07 -19.68 22.01
C VAL A 5 -16.27 -18.91 20.71
N SER A 6 -16.89 -17.74 20.80
CA SER A 6 -17.01 -16.82 19.66
C SER A 6 -15.62 -16.47 19.15
N ALA A 7 -15.33 -16.82 17.89
CA ALA A 7 -14.08 -16.47 17.26
C ALA A 7 -13.94 -14.95 17.23
N VAL A 8 -12.81 -14.43 17.72
CA VAL A 8 -12.55 -12.99 17.75
C VAL A 8 -12.58 -12.42 16.33
N LYS A 9 -13.54 -11.54 16.07
CA LYS A 9 -13.71 -10.92 14.76
C LYS A 9 -12.69 -9.79 14.58
N MET A 10 -11.62 -10.08 13.86
CA MET A 10 -10.55 -9.12 13.62
C MET A 10 -10.93 -8.11 12.53
N PRO A 11 -10.49 -6.84 12.64
CA PRO A 11 -10.67 -5.85 11.58
C PRO A 11 -9.81 -6.17 10.37
N ASN A 12 -10.31 -5.83 9.18
CA ASN A 12 -9.55 -5.92 7.94
C ASN A 12 -8.33 -5.00 8.00
N PHE A 13 -7.22 -5.46 7.41
CA PHE A 13 -6.00 -4.65 7.32
C PHE A 13 -6.25 -3.35 6.54
N ILE A 14 -5.66 -2.24 6.99
CA ILE A 14 -5.75 -0.93 6.35
C ILE A 14 -4.36 -0.58 5.82
N PRO A 15 -4.06 -0.85 4.54
CA PRO A 15 -2.75 -0.56 3.97
C PRO A 15 -2.42 0.93 4.05
N SER A 16 -3.40 1.82 3.85
CA SER A 16 -3.15 3.27 3.90
C SER A 16 -2.68 3.77 5.27
N ASP A 17 -3.04 3.09 6.36
CA ASP A 17 -2.70 3.45 7.74
C ASP A 17 -2.59 2.21 8.65
N PRO A 18 -1.43 1.52 8.66
CA PRO A 18 -1.21 0.36 9.52
C PRO A 18 -1.29 0.69 11.02
N SER A 19 -0.95 1.92 11.42
CA SER A 19 -1.00 2.38 12.81
C SER A 19 -2.44 2.43 13.33
N LEU A 20 -3.36 2.95 12.51
CA LEU A 20 -4.80 2.92 12.80
C LEU A 20 -5.31 1.48 12.92
N TRP A 21 -4.94 0.61 11.98
CA TRP A 21 -5.34 -0.79 12.02
C TRP A 21 -4.91 -1.48 13.32
N PHE A 22 -3.66 -1.31 13.75
CA PHE A 22 -3.19 -1.87 15.02
C PHE A 22 -3.96 -1.34 16.23
N THR A 23 -4.34 -0.05 16.22
CA THR A 23 -5.20 0.51 17.28
C THR A 23 -6.55 -0.20 17.35
N MET A 24 -7.19 -0.46 16.20
CA MET A 24 -8.46 -1.19 16.13
C MET A 24 -8.33 -2.66 16.57
N VAL A 25 -7.22 -3.31 16.21
CA VAL A 25 -6.90 -4.67 16.63
C VAL A 25 -6.72 -4.74 18.15
N GLU A 26 -6.03 -3.76 18.75
CA GLU A 26 -5.82 -3.68 20.20
C GLU A 26 -7.14 -3.53 20.96
N SER A 27 -8.05 -2.67 20.50
CA SER A 27 -9.40 -2.59 21.08
C SER A 27 -10.16 -3.92 20.97
N THR A 28 -9.97 -4.66 19.87
CA THR A 28 -10.58 -5.98 19.68
C THR A 28 -10.04 -7.01 20.68
N PHE A 29 -8.74 -6.97 20.96
CA PHE A 29 -8.12 -7.82 21.98
C PHE A 29 -8.60 -7.50 23.38
N GLU A 30 -8.81 -6.22 23.69
CA GLU A 30 -9.34 -5.77 24.99
C GLU A 30 -10.80 -6.20 25.20
N LEU A 31 -11.61 -6.18 24.13
CA LEU A 31 -13.03 -6.54 24.16
C LEU A 31 -13.29 -8.04 23.94
N ALA A 32 -12.24 -8.87 23.85
CA ALA A 32 -12.38 -10.30 23.62
C ALA A 32 -13.12 -10.99 24.80
N ILE A 33 -14.02 -11.92 24.46
CA ILE A 33 -14.86 -12.66 25.41
C ILE A 33 -14.44 -14.15 25.36
N PRO A 34 -14.37 -14.86 26.51
CA PRO A 34 -14.77 -14.46 27.87
C PRO A 34 -13.75 -13.61 28.62
N LYS A 35 -12.53 -13.46 28.10
CA LYS A 35 -11.48 -12.62 28.71
C LYS A 35 -10.64 -11.91 27.65
N PRO A 36 -10.06 -10.74 27.98
CA PRO A 36 -9.16 -10.02 27.08
C PRO A 36 -7.97 -10.87 26.64
N ILE A 37 -7.54 -10.68 25.39
CA ILE A 37 -6.32 -11.28 24.86
C ILE A 37 -5.13 -10.42 25.27
N THR A 38 -4.36 -10.89 26.25
CA THR A 38 -3.19 -10.17 26.77
C THR A 38 -1.86 -10.78 26.34
N ALA A 39 -1.82 -12.09 26.12
CA ALA A 39 -0.59 -12.81 25.75
C ALA A 39 -0.06 -12.35 24.38
N SER A 40 1.18 -11.83 24.37
CA SER A 40 1.84 -11.33 23.15
C SER A 40 1.86 -12.38 22.02
N ARG A 41 2.19 -13.64 22.33
CA ARG A 41 2.17 -14.72 21.34
C ARG A 41 0.78 -14.95 20.71
N THR A 42 -0.29 -14.82 21.50
CA THR A 42 -1.66 -14.96 21.00
C THR A 42 -2.02 -13.79 20.09
N LYS A 43 -1.71 -12.55 20.49
CA LYS A 43 -1.90 -11.36 19.66
C LYS A 43 -1.17 -11.48 18.32
N TYR A 44 0.10 -11.89 18.38
CA TYR A 44 0.92 -12.15 17.20
C TYR A 44 0.26 -13.16 16.24
N ASN A 45 -0.19 -14.31 16.75
CA ASN A 45 -0.83 -15.34 15.92
C ASN A 45 -2.09 -14.82 15.23
N TYR A 46 -2.91 -14.04 15.93
CA TYR A 46 -4.10 -13.41 15.36
C TYR A 46 -3.76 -12.40 14.26
N CYS A 47 -2.75 -11.56 14.46
CA CYS A 47 -2.32 -10.62 13.43
C CYS A 47 -1.83 -11.37 12.19
N VAL A 48 -0.92 -12.35 12.36
CA VAL A 48 -0.33 -13.11 11.24
C VAL A 48 -1.39 -13.85 10.42
N SER A 49 -2.45 -14.36 11.04
CA SER A 49 -3.51 -15.10 10.32
C SER A 49 -4.38 -14.23 9.41
N ILE A 50 -4.40 -12.90 9.62
CA ILE A 50 -5.22 -11.97 8.84
C ILE A 50 -4.40 -11.02 7.97
N LEU A 51 -3.07 -11.12 7.99
CA LEU A 51 -2.22 -10.27 7.16
C LEU A 51 -2.42 -10.60 5.67
N PRO A 52 -2.61 -9.58 4.82
CA PRO A 52 -2.59 -9.78 3.38
C PRO A 52 -1.23 -10.34 2.93
N PRO A 53 -1.18 -11.16 1.85
CA PRO A 53 0.06 -11.76 1.37
C PRO A 53 1.19 -10.76 1.10
N GLU A 54 0.87 -9.59 0.54
CA GLU A 54 1.84 -8.51 0.27
C GLU A 54 2.55 -7.99 1.54
N ILE A 55 1.81 -7.87 2.64
CA ILE A 55 2.35 -7.42 3.92
C ILE A 55 3.14 -8.54 4.57
N ALA A 56 2.62 -9.77 4.54
CA ALA A 56 3.31 -10.94 5.06
C ALA A 56 4.68 -11.18 4.37
N ILE A 57 4.78 -10.91 3.06
CA ILE A 57 6.05 -10.96 2.33
C ILE A 57 7.02 -9.89 2.82
N THR A 58 6.54 -8.68 3.11
CA THR A 58 7.35 -7.54 3.57
C THR A 58 8.01 -7.78 4.92
N VAL A 59 7.33 -8.51 5.82
CA VAL A 59 7.84 -8.89 7.16
C VAL A 59 8.12 -10.39 7.30
N ARG A 60 8.45 -11.05 6.20
CA ARG A 60 8.66 -12.51 6.15
C ARG A 60 9.68 -13.01 7.16
N ASP A 61 10.80 -12.30 7.31
CA ASP A 61 11.85 -12.60 8.28
C ASP A 61 11.34 -12.60 9.72
N ILE A 62 10.47 -11.65 10.05
CA ILE A 62 9.83 -11.55 11.37
C ILE A 62 8.84 -12.70 11.58
N ILE A 63 8.11 -13.10 10.53
CA ILE A 63 7.12 -14.20 10.61
C ILE A 63 7.81 -15.56 10.77
N LEU A 64 8.89 -15.80 10.02
CA LEU A 64 9.63 -17.07 10.03
C LEU A 64 10.54 -17.21 11.25
N SER A 65 11.01 -16.10 11.82
CA SER A 65 11.86 -16.07 13.00
C SER A 65 11.32 -15.07 14.04
N PRO A 66 10.17 -15.37 14.68
CA PRO A 66 9.54 -14.45 15.61
C PRO A 66 10.39 -14.29 16.87
N TYR A 67 10.48 -13.06 17.38
CA TYR A 67 11.15 -12.78 18.64
C TYR A 67 10.48 -13.49 19.81
N VAL A 68 11.30 -14.00 20.74
CA VAL A 68 10.83 -14.93 21.78
C VAL A 68 10.07 -14.21 22.89
N THR A 69 10.49 -13.01 23.28
CA THR A 69 9.97 -12.31 24.46
C THR A 69 8.68 -11.53 24.16
N ASP A 70 8.63 -10.82 23.04
CA ASP A 70 7.47 -10.01 22.66
C ASP A 70 7.26 -9.96 21.13
N PRO A 71 6.80 -11.06 20.52
CA PRO A 71 6.62 -11.16 19.08
C PRO A 71 5.60 -10.17 18.53
N TYR A 72 4.57 -9.81 19.30
CA TYR A 72 3.54 -8.86 18.87
C TYR A 72 4.10 -7.45 18.69
N SER A 73 4.83 -6.93 19.69
CA SER A 73 5.39 -5.58 19.60
C SER A 73 6.42 -5.44 18.49
N GLN A 74 7.24 -6.49 18.28
CA GLN A 74 8.17 -6.51 17.14
C GLN A 74 7.41 -6.48 15.81
N LEU A 75 6.42 -7.36 15.63
CA LEU A 75 5.61 -7.40 14.41
C LEU A 75 4.95 -6.04 14.12
N LYS A 76 4.37 -5.42 15.16
CA LYS A 76 3.74 -4.10 15.07
C LYS A 76 4.73 -3.03 14.60
N SER A 77 5.89 -2.94 15.26
CA SER A 77 6.91 -1.94 14.92
C SER A 77 7.44 -2.13 13.49
N GLU A 78 7.73 -3.37 13.10
CA GLU A 78 8.31 -3.68 11.79
C GLU A 78 7.32 -3.45 10.65
N ILE A 79 6.04 -3.83 10.82
CA ILE A 79 5.01 -3.52 9.82
C ILE A 79 4.86 -2.02 9.66
N ILE A 80 4.76 -1.26 10.75
CA ILE A 80 4.60 0.21 10.68
C ILE A 80 5.83 0.87 10.03
N SER A 81 7.04 0.46 10.43
CA SER A 81 8.28 1.03 9.90
C SER A 81 8.48 0.69 8.42
N ARG A 82 8.50 -0.59 8.05
CA ARG A 82 8.81 -1.02 6.68
C ARG A 82 7.72 -0.60 5.70
N TYR A 83 6.46 -0.62 6.12
CA TYR A 83 5.36 -0.16 5.28
C TYR A 83 5.38 1.38 5.15
N GLY A 84 5.68 2.11 6.23
CA GLY A 84 5.85 3.57 6.19
C GLY A 84 7.00 4.01 5.27
N GLU A 85 8.14 3.33 5.33
CA GLU A 85 9.28 3.58 4.45
C GLU A 85 8.97 3.26 2.99
N SER A 86 8.34 2.11 2.72
CA SER A 86 7.90 1.74 1.36
C SER A 86 6.94 2.79 0.79
N LYS A 87 5.95 3.22 1.58
CA LYS A 87 4.97 4.25 1.17
C LYS A 87 5.66 5.58 0.87
N SER A 88 6.58 6.02 1.73
CA SER A 88 7.33 7.26 1.51
C SER A 88 8.24 7.18 0.28
N GLN A 89 8.91 6.06 0.05
CA GLN A 89 9.72 5.83 -1.14
C GLN A 89 8.89 5.81 -2.42
N GLU A 90 7.73 5.15 -2.40
CA GLU A 90 6.80 5.07 -3.53
C GLU A 90 6.20 6.44 -3.87
N THR A 91 5.82 7.21 -2.85
CA THR A 91 5.41 8.62 -3.00
C THR A 91 6.55 9.47 -3.56
N ARG A 92 7.78 9.32 -3.05
CA ARG A 92 8.95 10.04 -3.59
C ARG A 92 9.21 9.66 -5.04
N LYS A 93 9.09 8.39 -5.42
CA LYS A 93 9.24 7.94 -6.82
C LYS A 93 8.15 8.50 -7.74
N LEU A 94 6.92 8.63 -7.24
CA LEU A 94 5.85 9.30 -7.98
C LEU A 94 6.14 10.79 -8.20
N LEU A 95 6.59 11.49 -7.15
CA LEU A 95 6.87 12.93 -7.19
C LEU A 95 8.17 13.27 -7.93
N ALA A 96 9.19 12.42 -7.85
CA ALA A 96 10.53 12.70 -8.39
C ALA A 96 10.61 12.55 -9.91
N GLY A 97 9.60 12.00 -10.57
CA GLY A 97 9.72 11.65 -11.98
C GLY A 97 10.53 10.37 -12.16
N GLU A 98 9.90 9.21 -12.41
CA GLU A 98 10.68 8.06 -12.84
C GLU A 98 11.14 8.39 -14.26
N GLN A 99 12.40 8.82 -14.39
CA GLN A 99 12.92 9.32 -15.66
C GLN A 99 12.68 8.26 -16.74
N LEU A 100 12.07 8.71 -17.83
CA LEU A 100 11.60 7.96 -18.99
C LEU A 100 12.76 7.39 -19.83
N HIS A 101 13.77 6.79 -19.18
CA HIS A 101 14.93 6.20 -19.85
C HIS A 101 14.58 4.78 -20.28
N ASP A 102 13.84 4.63 -21.37
CA ASP A 102 13.55 3.37 -22.11
C ASP A 102 12.21 2.66 -21.84
N ARG A 103 11.25 3.25 -21.11
CA ARG A 103 9.93 2.63 -20.90
C ARG A 103 8.83 3.28 -21.71
N LYS A 104 7.92 2.45 -22.25
CA LYS A 104 6.72 2.92 -22.96
C LYS A 104 5.79 3.67 -21.99
N PRO A 105 5.22 4.82 -22.36
CA PRO A 105 4.34 5.57 -21.46
C PRO A 105 3.05 4.87 -21.03
N SER A 106 2.58 3.86 -21.75
CA SER A 106 1.52 2.95 -21.26
C SER A 106 1.97 2.16 -20.03
N GLU A 107 3.21 1.68 -20.00
CA GLU A 107 3.78 0.97 -18.86
C GLU A 107 4.01 1.93 -17.69
N LEU A 108 4.52 3.14 -17.97
CA LEU A 108 4.67 4.19 -16.97
C LEU A 108 3.33 4.54 -16.33
N LEU A 109 2.29 4.77 -17.13
CA LEU A 109 0.95 5.10 -16.64
C LEU A 109 0.42 3.97 -15.76
N ARG A 110 0.56 2.71 -16.17
CA ARG A 110 0.10 1.55 -15.39
C ARG A 110 0.81 1.46 -14.04
N ILE A 111 2.10 1.78 -14.01
CA ILE A 111 2.88 1.83 -12.77
C ILE A 111 2.38 2.98 -11.89
N MET A 112 2.23 4.19 -12.44
CA MET A 112 1.76 5.36 -11.69
C MET A 112 0.35 5.16 -11.14
N GLN A 113 -0.56 4.55 -11.91
CA GLN A 113 -1.92 4.19 -11.47
C GLN A 113 -1.89 3.25 -10.27
N ARG A 114 -1.10 2.17 -10.34
CA ARG A 114 -0.96 1.23 -9.22
C ARG A 114 -0.44 1.94 -7.95
N ARG A 115 0.57 2.81 -8.09
CA ARG A 115 1.12 3.57 -6.97
C ARG A 115 0.12 4.62 -6.43
N ALA A 116 -0.69 5.22 -7.31
CA ALA A 116 -1.74 6.17 -6.94
C ALA A 116 -2.88 5.51 -6.15
N GLU A 117 -3.31 4.32 -6.56
CA GLU A 117 -4.29 3.50 -5.83
C GLU A 117 -3.81 3.20 -4.39
N ASN A 118 -2.54 2.84 -4.23
CA ASN A 118 -1.91 2.58 -2.93
C ASN A 118 -1.84 3.84 -2.02
N HIS A 119 -1.99 5.03 -2.58
CA HIS A 119 -1.83 6.30 -1.88
C HIS A 119 -3.07 7.20 -1.89
N ASN A 120 -4.19 6.72 -2.45
CA ASN A 120 -5.43 7.48 -2.63
C ASN A 120 -5.19 8.84 -3.30
N ILE A 121 -4.32 8.86 -4.32
CA ILE A 121 -3.99 10.08 -5.08
C ILE A 121 -5.12 10.35 -6.07
N ALA A 122 -5.58 11.60 -6.15
CA ALA A 122 -6.62 12.01 -7.09
C ALA A 122 -6.16 11.87 -8.54
N ASP A 123 -7.07 11.46 -9.43
CA ASP A 123 -6.80 11.27 -10.87
C ASP A 123 -6.28 12.55 -11.55
N SER A 124 -6.70 13.73 -11.08
CA SER A 124 -6.21 15.01 -11.58
C SER A 124 -4.72 15.23 -11.26
N LEU A 125 -4.31 14.92 -10.03
CA LEU A 125 -2.91 15.00 -9.62
C LEU A 125 -2.06 13.92 -10.32
N LEU A 126 -2.63 12.74 -10.53
CA LEU A 126 -1.98 11.67 -11.30
C LEU A 126 -1.73 12.10 -12.76
N LEU A 127 -2.70 12.77 -13.39
CA LEU A 127 -2.57 13.32 -14.73
C LEU A 127 -1.48 14.40 -14.80
N GLU A 128 -1.46 15.33 -13.85
CA GLU A 128 -0.41 16.36 -13.78
C GLU A 128 0.98 15.74 -13.63
N LEU A 129 1.14 14.78 -12.72
CA LEU A 129 2.41 14.07 -12.52
C LEU A 129 2.81 13.27 -13.77
N PHE A 130 1.86 12.64 -14.46
CA PHE A 130 2.12 11.89 -15.69
C PHE A 130 2.60 12.83 -16.82
N LEU A 131 1.92 13.96 -17.01
CA LEU A 131 2.31 14.95 -18.00
C LEU A 131 3.71 15.54 -17.73
N GLN A 132 4.04 15.79 -16.46
CA GLN A 132 5.38 16.28 -16.07
C GLN A 132 6.51 15.29 -16.40
N GLN A 133 6.22 13.99 -16.50
CA GLN A 133 7.21 12.97 -16.81
C GLN A 133 7.40 12.73 -18.31
N LEU A 134 6.50 13.25 -19.17
CA LEU A 134 6.60 13.10 -20.62
C LEU A 134 7.61 14.09 -21.23
N PRO A 135 8.24 13.75 -22.36
CA PRO A 135 9.09 14.69 -23.10
C PRO A 135 8.32 15.97 -23.50
N PRO A 136 8.97 17.16 -23.52
CA PRO A 136 8.30 18.44 -23.80
C PRO A 136 7.54 18.46 -25.14
N ASN A 137 8.06 17.76 -26.15
CA ASN A 137 7.43 17.60 -27.46
C ASN A 137 6.09 16.86 -27.38
N VAL A 138 5.97 15.86 -26.50
CA VAL A 138 4.72 15.12 -26.28
C VAL A 138 3.74 15.95 -25.45
N GLN A 139 4.23 16.66 -24.44
CA GLN A 139 3.39 17.57 -23.62
C GLN A 139 2.69 18.62 -24.49
N SER A 140 3.39 19.23 -25.46
CA SER A 140 2.80 20.21 -26.38
C SER A 140 1.72 19.61 -27.29
N ILE A 141 1.89 18.37 -27.76
CA ILE A 141 0.89 17.68 -28.58
C ILE A 141 -0.35 17.37 -27.73
N LEU A 142 -0.16 16.85 -26.53
CA LEU A 142 -1.23 16.47 -25.63
C LEU A 142 -2.02 17.69 -25.11
N ALA A 143 -1.37 18.83 -24.87
CA ALA A 143 -2.04 20.07 -24.48
C ALA A 143 -3.04 20.58 -25.54
N SER A 144 -2.83 20.22 -26.81
CA SER A 144 -3.73 20.59 -27.92
C SER A 144 -4.96 19.69 -28.08
N ILE A 145 -5.03 18.56 -27.34
CA ILE A 145 -6.10 17.56 -27.45
C ILE A 145 -6.88 17.54 -26.13
N GLN A 146 -7.88 18.42 -25.97
CA GLN A 146 -8.76 18.38 -24.80
C GLN A 146 -10.16 17.83 -25.13
N PRO A 147 -10.81 17.09 -24.21
CA PRO A 147 -10.35 16.74 -22.86
C PRO A 147 -9.46 15.48 -22.83
N LEU A 148 -8.34 15.59 -22.11
CA LEU A 148 -7.32 14.57 -21.99
C LEU A 148 -7.53 13.77 -20.69
N THR A 149 -7.69 12.45 -20.80
CA THR A 149 -7.59 11.52 -19.67
C THR A 149 -6.21 10.88 -19.66
N PRO A 150 -5.72 10.37 -18.52
CA PRO A 150 -4.43 9.68 -18.48
C PRO A 150 -4.35 8.54 -19.52
N GLN A 151 -5.44 7.77 -19.69
CA GLN A 151 -5.54 6.74 -20.73
C GLN A 151 -5.39 7.31 -22.15
N LYS A 152 -6.13 8.38 -22.49
CA LYS A 152 -6.03 8.99 -23.82
C LYS A 152 -4.63 9.56 -24.09
N ALA A 153 -3.99 10.15 -23.08
CA ALA A 153 -2.63 10.66 -23.17
C ALA A 153 -1.63 9.55 -23.52
N SER A 154 -1.72 8.41 -22.82
CA SER A 154 -0.92 7.22 -23.12
C SER A 154 -1.22 6.67 -24.51
N GLU A 155 -2.47 6.55 -24.93
CA GLU A 155 -2.85 6.01 -26.26
C GLU A 155 -2.30 6.85 -27.42
N ILE A 156 -2.38 8.18 -27.30
CA ILE A 156 -1.86 9.11 -28.31
C ILE A 156 -0.35 8.97 -28.41
N GLU A 157 0.34 8.95 -27.28
CA GLU A 157 1.79 8.87 -27.23
C GLU A 157 2.31 7.53 -27.80
N ASN A 158 1.69 6.39 -27.44
CA ASN A 158 2.06 5.08 -28.01
C ASN A 158 1.86 5.01 -29.53
N LYS A 159 0.96 5.83 -30.09
CA LYS A 159 0.68 5.88 -31.53
C LYS A 159 1.76 6.67 -32.30
N TYR A 160 2.53 7.52 -31.63
CA TYR A 160 3.56 8.37 -32.23
C TYR A 160 4.99 7.97 -31.84
N TRP A 161 5.17 6.91 -31.05
CA TRP A 161 6.47 6.34 -30.72
C TRP A 161 7.02 5.52 -31.91
N ILE A 162 8.00 6.07 -32.63
CA ILE A 162 8.89 5.38 -33.60
C ILE A 162 10.23 5.15 -32.92
#